data_AF-A0A4Q3CNA0-F1
#
_entry.id   AF-A0A4Q3CNA0-F1
#
_cell.length_a   1.000
_cell.length_b   1.000
_cell.length_c   1.000
_cell.angle_alpha   90.00
_cell.angle_beta   90.00
_cell.angle_gamma   90.00
#
_symmetry.space_group_name_H-M   'P 1'
#
loop_
_entity.id
_entity.type
_entity.pdbx_description
1 polymer ?
#
loop_
_entity_poly.entity_id
_entity_poly.type
_entity_poly.pdbx_seq_one_letter_code
_entity_poly.pdbx_strand_id
1 'polypeptide(L)'
;MIKRHRITGLLLGGLLLSMPAQAPAQRALGPVLAEIDQGFVCPQFRPDDEARRADMLAFSRAIASVGPKKISYRQAAYIHARMLERHNCTGSATAVASVEPAETDTGAGAGN
;
A
#
# COMPACT_ATOMS: atom_id res chain seq x y z
N MET A 1 59.15 32.46 -5.32
CA MET A 1 59.09 31.14 -5.98
C MET A 1 58.37 30.17 -5.05
N ILE A 2 57.35 29.49 -5.57
CA ILE A 2 56.27 28.82 -4.83
C ILE A 2 56.57 27.31 -4.76
N LYS A 3 56.59 26.71 -3.57
CA LYS A 3 56.67 25.24 -3.43
C LYS A 3 55.43 24.72 -2.71
N ARG A 4 54.43 24.35 -3.52
CA ARG A 4 53.19 23.70 -3.09
C ARG A 4 53.49 22.21 -2.90
N HIS A 5 53.32 21.70 -1.68
CA HIS A 5 53.22 20.27 -1.45
C HIS A 5 51.75 19.90 -1.26
N ARG A 6 51.28 19.06 -2.19
CA ARG A 6 49.92 18.56 -2.30
C ARG A 6 49.69 17.57 -1.16
N ILE A 7 48.77 17.90 -0.26
CA ILE A 7 48.24 16.96 0.74
C ILE A 7 47.22 16.10 0.01
N THR A 8 47.70 15.00 -0.56
CA THR A 8 46.88 13.88 -1.02
C THR A 8 46.51 13.04 0.21
N GLY A 9 45.50 13.51 0.96
CA GLY A 9 44.98 12.85 2.15
C GLY A 9 43.62 12.25 1.86
N LEU A 10 43.63 10.95 1.54
CA LEU A 10 42.53 10.01 1.44
C LEU A 10 41.36 10.32 2.41
N LEU A 11 40.26 10.85 1.90
CA LEU A 11 38.95 10.85 2.58
C LEU A 11 38.01 9.89 1.82
N LEU A 12 38.33 8.60 1.85
CA LEU A 12 37.38 7.52 1.60
C LEU A 12 36.85 7.04 2.96
N GLY A 13 36.03 7.87 3.59
CA GLY A 13 35.45 7.59 4.91
C GLY A 13 33.94 7.48 4.82
N GLY A 14 33.46 6.26 4.58
CA GLY A 14 32.18 5.75 5.09
C GLY A 14 30.90 6.53 4.76
N LEU A 15 30.40 6.39 3.53
CA LEU A 15 28.95 6.43 3.31
C LEU A 15 28.36 5.11 3.83
N LEU A 16 28.21 4.98 5.15
CA LEU A 16 27.33 3.96 5.72
C LEU A 16 25.92 4.32 5.29
N LEU A 17 25.41 3.57 4.31
CA LEU A 17 24.04 3.66 3.85
C LEU A 17 23.10 3.55 5.05
N SER A 18 22.43 4.65 5.39
CA SER A 18 21.25 4.67 6.25
C SER A 18 20.17 3.79 5.63
N MET A 19 20.19 2.49 5.92
CA MET A 19 19.03 1.64 5.72
C MET A 19 17.96 2.10 6.71
N PRO A 20 16.79 2.58 6.25
CA PRO A 20 15.71 2.91 7.17
C PRO A 20 15.30 1.62 7.89
N ALA A 21 15.38 1.63 9.22
CA ALA A 21 14.84 0.56 10.04
C ALA A 21 13.33 0.48 9.77
N GLN A 22 12.91 -0.50 8.97
CA GLN A 22 11.50 -0.72 8.67
C GLN A 22 10.76 -0.96 9.99
N ALA A 23 9.68 -0.20 10.22
CA ALA A 23 8.87 -0.36 11.42
C ALA A 23 8.33 -1.80 11.50
N PRO A 24 8.15 -2.38 12.70
CA PRO A 24 7.69 -3.77 12.85
C PRO A 24 6.37 -4.06 12.12
N ALA A 25 5.49 -3.06 11.98
CA ALA A 25 4.26 -3.18 11.19
C ALA A 25 4.51 -3.36 9.67
N GLN A 26 5.55 -2.75 9.10
CA GLN A 26 5.93 -2.95 7.70
C GLN A 26 6.48 -4.36 7.46
N ARG A 27 7.21 -4.93 8.43
CA ARG A 27 7.68 -6.32 8.35
C ARG A 27 6.56 -7.34 8.32
N ALA A 28 5.48 -7.12 9.07
CA ALA A 28 4.31 -8.01 9.06
C ALA A 28 3.48 -7.91 7.77
N LEU A 29 3.48 -6.74 7.14
CA LEU A 29 2.68 -6.48 5.93
C LEU A 29 3.27 -7.11 4.67
N GLY A 30 4.61 -7.14 4.55
CA GLY A 30 5.29 -7.67 3.36
C GLY A 30 4.85 -9.09 2.96
N PRO A 31 4.91 -10.08 3.88
CA PRO A 31 4.50 -11.45 3.57
C PRO A 31 3.03 -11.57 3.18
N VAL A 32 2.13 -10.85 3.86
CA VAL A 32 0.69 -10.88 3.56
C VAL A 32 0.41 -10.28 2.18
N LEU A 33 1.06 -9.16 1.83
CA LEU A 33 0.92 -8.59 0.49
C LEU A 33 1.49 -9.52 -0.58
N ALA A 34 2.58 -10.22 -0.31
CA ALA A 34 3.15 -11.19 -1.24
C ALA A 34 2.22 -12.39 -1.47
N GLU A 35 1.56 -12.88 -0.42
CA GLU A 35 0.58 -13.97 -0.52
C GLU A 35 -0.65 -13.55 -1.33
N ILE A 36 -1.24 -12.38 -1.01
CA ILE A 36 -2.36 -11.82 -1.78
C ILE A 36 -1.96 -11.66 -3.25
N ASP A 37 -0.74 -11.18 -3.50
CA ASP A 37 -0.24 -10.93 -4.84
C ASP A 37 -0.10 -12.20 -5.69
N GLN A 38 0.37 -13.30 -5.10
CA GLN A 38 0.52 -14.58 -5.79
C GLN A 38 -0.83 -15.19 -6.21
N GLY A 39 -1.88 -14.97 -5.41
CA GLY A 39 -3.24 -15.45 -5.70
C GLY A 39 -4.12 -14.45 -6.42
N PHE A 40 -3.59 -13.29 -6.82
CA PHE A 40 -4.40 -12.20 -7.34
C PHE A 40 -4.97 -12.53 -8.72
N VAL A 41 -6.29 -12.39 -8.86
CA VAL A 41 -7.00 -12.57 -10.13
C VAL A 41 -7.68 -11.26 -10.48
N CYS A 42 -7.47 -10.75 -11.70
CA CYS A 42 -8.10 -9.51 -12.09
C CYS A 42 -9.65 -9.63 -12.09
N PRO A 43 -10.39 -8.59 -11.65
CA PRO A 43 -11.85 -8.65 -11.52
C PRO A 43 -12.60 -9.02 -12.81
N GLN A 44 -12.08 -8.63 -13.97
CA GLN A 44 -12.67 -8.95 -15.27
C GLN A 44 -12.62 -10.45 -15.64
N PHE A 45 -11.76 -11.22 -14.97
CA PHE A 45 -11.66 -12.67 -15.15
C PHE A 45 -12.50 -13.45 -14.15
N ARG A 46 -13.21 -12.78 -13.24
CA ARG A 46 -14.15 -13.41 -12.31
C ARG A 46 -15.48 -13.69 -13.04
N PRO A 47 -16.10 -14.86 -12.81
CA PRO A 47 -17.27 -15.31 -13.57
C PRO A 47 -18.52 -14.44 -13.34
N ASP A 48 -18.68 -13.89 -12.14
CA ASP A 48 -19.86 -13.13 -11.71
C ASP A 48 -19.52 -12.11 -10.62
N ASP A 49 -20.51 -11.29 -10.24
CA ASP A 49 -20.37 -10.27 -9.19
C ASP A 49 -20.16 -10.84 -7.79
N GLU A 50 -20.67 -12.04 -7.52
CA GLU A 50 -20.51 -12.70 -6.23
C GLU A 50 -19.05 -13.10 -6.02
N ALA A 51 -18.42 -13.68 -7.04
CA ALA A 51 -17.02 -14.04 -7.05
C ALA A 51 -16.11 -12.80 -6.93
N ARG A 52 -16.47 -11.67 -7.56
CA ARG A 52 -15.76 -10.38 -7.38
C ARG A 52 -15.86 -9.88 -5.95
N ARG A 53 -17.07 -9.92 -5.36
CA ARG A 53 -17.31 -9.49 -3.98
C ARG A 53 -16.56 -10.38 -2.98
N ALA A 54 -16.52 -11.69 -3.21
CA ALA A 54 -15.79 -12.64 -2.38
C ALA A 54 -14.28 -12.33 -2.33
N ASP A 55 -13.67 -11.96 -3.47
CA ASP A 55 -12.25 -11.55 -3.51
C ASP A 55 -12.01 -10.25 -2.74
N MET A 56 -12.86 -9.24 -2.93
CA MET A 56 -12.73 -7.98 -2.19
C MET A 56 -12.85 -8.19 -0.68
N LEU A 57 -13.74 -9.11 -0.25
CA LEU A 57 -13.86 -9.52 1.14
C LEU A 57 -12.62 -10.27 1.63
N ALA A 58 -12.07 -11.19 0.83
CA ALA A 58 -10.84 -11.89 1.17
C ALA A 58 -9.66 -10.93 1.32
N PHE A 59 -9.50 -9.98 0.38
CA PHE A 59 -8.51 -8.91 0.44
C PHE A 59 -8.65 -8.09 1.72
N SER A 60 -9.84 -7.57 2.00
CA SER A 60 -10.08 -6.72 3.18
C SER A 60 -9.80 -7.47 4.49
N ARG A 61 -10.13 -8.76 4.59
CA ARG A 61 -9.80 -9.61 5.74
C ARG A 61 -8.30 -9.82 5.89
N ALA A 62 -7.61 -10.14 4.80
CA ALA A 62 -6.17 -10.34 4.80
C ALA A 62 -5.44 -9.05 5.24
N ILE A 63 -5.81 -7.89 4.69
CA ILE A 63 -5.28 -6.59 5.09
C ILE A 63 -5.60 -6.27 6.56
N ALA A 64 -6.82 -6.56 7.03
CA ALA A 64 -7.21 -6.35 8.42
C ALA A 64 -6.45 -7.26 9.41
N SER A 65 -5.96 -8.42 8.96
CA SER A 65 -5.16 -9.33 9.79
C SER A 65 -3.73 -8.86 10.06
N VAL A 66 -3.25 -7.83 9.34
CA VAL A 66 -1.88 -7.33 9.50
C VAL A 66 -1.76 -6.36 10.68
N GLY A 67 -1.50 -6.92 11.86
CA GLY A 67 -0.89 -6.23 13.01
C GLY A 67 -1.74 -5.16 13.74
N PRO A 68 -1.24 -4.65 14.88
CA PRO A 68 -2.02 -3.82 15.81
C PRO A 68 -2.36 -2.41 15.29
N LYS A 69 -1.68 -1.94 14.23
CA LYS A 69 -2.01 -0.69 13.56
C LYS A 69 -2.90 -1.01 12.36
N LYS A 70 -4.20 -0.83 12.53
CA LYS A 70 -5.21 -1.00 11.48
C LYS A 70 -4.80 -0.18 10.25
N ILE A 71 -4.60 -0.85 9.12
CA ILE A 71 -4.44 -0.21 7.82
C ILE A 71 -5.71 0.61 7.56
N SER A 72 -5.54 1.90 7.25
CA SER A 72 -6.69 2.76 6.99
C SER A 72 -7.38 2.35 5.69
N TYR A 73 -8.68 2.66 5.56
CA TYR A 73 -9.40 2.42 4.31
C TYR A 73 -8.67 2.99 3.08
N ARG A 74 -8.13 4.22 3.20
CA ARG A 74 -7.35 4.88 2.14
C ARG A 74 -6.09 4.09 1.77
N GLN A 75 -5.39 3.55 2.76
CA GLN A 75 -4.20 2.73 2.52
C GLN A 75 -4.56 1.39 1.87
N ALA A 76 -5.64 0.74 2.31
CA ALA A 76 -6.13 -0.49 1.72
C ALA A 76 -6.56 -0.28 0.26
N ALA A 77 -7.27 0.82 -0.04
CA ALA A 77 -7.66 1.20 -1.39
C ALA A 77 -6.43 1.46 -2.28
N TYR A 78 -5.41 2.15 -1.76
CA TYR A 78 -4.15 2.37 -2.47
C TYR A 78 -3.43 1.05 -2.78
N ILE A 79 -3.33 0.14 -1.81
CA ILE A 79 -2.74 -1.19 -2.00
C ILE A 79 -3.49 -1.96 -3.09
N HIS A 80 -4.83 -1.96 -3.03
CA HIS A 80 -5.67 -2.64 -4.02
C HIS A 80 -5.46 -2.07 -5.43
N ALA A 81 -5.45 -0.74 -5.58
CA ALA A 81 -5.17 -0.09 -6.86
C ALA A 81 -3.78 -0.47 -7.42
N ARG A 82 -2.75 -0.52 -6.55
CA ARG A 82 -1.41 -0.95 -6.96
C ARG A 82 -1.34 -2.42 -7.38
N MET A 83 -2.18 -3.29 -6.81
CA MET A 83 -2.31 -4.68 -7.27
C MET A 83 -2.95 -4.74 -8.66
N LEU A 84 -4.04 -4.01 -8.89
CA LEU A 84 -4.68 -3.91 -10.20
C LEU A 84 -3.71 -3.41 -11.29
N GLU A 85 -2.92 -2.38 -10.98
CA GLU A 85 -1.89 -1.85 -11.88
C GLU A 85 -0.81 -2.88 -12.19
N ARG A 86 -0.25 -3.54 -11.16
CA ARG A 86 0.83 -4.52 -11.34
C ARG A 86 0.42 -5.73 -12.16
N HIS A 87 -0.84 -6.14 -12.06
CA HIS A 87 -1.40 -7.26 -12.84
C HIS A 87 -2.02 -6.82 -14.17
N ASN A 88 -1.87 -5.55 -14.56
CA ASN A 88 -2.41 -4.98 -15.81
C ASN A 88 -3.92 -5.23 -15.98
N CYS A 89 -4.69 -5.13 -14.89
CA CYS A 89 -6.12 -5.34 -14.95
C CYS A 89 -6.84 -4.17 -15.65
N THR A 90 -7.81 -4.49 -16.51
CA THR A 90 -8.64 -3.49 -17.19
C THR A 90 -9.45 -2.69 -16.16
N GLY A 91 -9.44 -1.36 -16.23
CA GLY A 91 -10.14 -0.49 -15.25
C GLY A 91 -9.32 -0.10 -14.01
N SER A 92 -8.01 -0.31 -14.00
CA SER A 92 -7.11 0.12 -12.91
C SER A 92 -7.20 1.62 -12.58
N ALA A 93 -7.52 2.47 -13.57
CA ALA A 93 -7.67 3.91 -13.38
C ALA A 93 -8.94 4.34 -12.62
N THR A 94 -10.01 3.52 -12.58
CA THR A 94 -11.28 3.91 -11.93
C THR A 94 -11.35 3.53 -10.44
N ALA A 95 -10.50 2.64 -9.95
CA ALA A 95 -10.50 2.23 -8.54
C ALA A 95 -10.08 3.37 -7.57
N VAL A 96 -9.30 4.34 -8.04
CA VAL A 96 -8.92 5.53 -7.25
C VAL A 96 -9.93 6.68 -7.35
N ALA A 97 -10.87 6.62 -8.30
CA ALA A 97 -11.82 7.69 -8.58
C ALA A 97 -13.19 7.50 -7.88
N SER A 98 -13.56 6.29 -7.47
CA SER A 98 -14.85 6.00 -6.81
C SER A 98 -14.80 5.95 -5.28
N VAL A 99 -13.73 6.44 -4.64
CA VAL A 99 -13.79 6.76 -3.21
C VAL A 99 -14.43 8.14 -3.06
N GLU A 100 -15.74 8.19 -3.30
CA GLU A 100 -16.57 9.24 -2.74
C GLU A 100 -16.54 9.04 -1.22
N PRO A 101 -16.10 10.03 -0.41
CA PRO A 101 -16.21 9.92 1.03
C PRO A 101 -17.70 9.80 1.36
N ALA A 102 -18.10 8.67 1.93
CA ALA A 102 -19.39 8.57 2.58
C ALA A 102 -19.45 9.66 3.63
N GLU A 103 -20.19 10.73 3.34
CA GLU A 103 -20.54 11.74 4.32
C GLU A 103 -21.36 11.03 5.40
N THR A 104 -20.71 10.79 6.53
CA THR A 104 -21.37 10.55 7.81
C THR A 104 -22.17 11.80 8.14
N ASP A 105 -23.48 11.78 7.89
CA ASP A 105 -24.41 12.59 8.67
C ASP A 105 -25.28 11.66 9.53
N THR A 106 -24.78 11.42 10.75
CA THR A 106 -25.57 10.86 11.84
C THR A 106 -26.09 12.03 12.67
N GLY A 107 -27.28 12.51 12.30
CA GLY A 107 -28.42 12.82 13.19
C GLY A 107 -28.33 13.96 14.21
N ALA A 108 -29.30 14.88 14.15
CA ALA A 108 -29.89 15.52 15.34
C ALA A 108 -31.24 16.21 15.01
N GLY A 109 -32.29 15.93 15.81
CA GLY A 109 -33.33 16.93 16.10
C GLY A 109 -34.78 16.48 15.94
N ALA A 110 -35.38 16.00 17.03
CA ALA A 110 -36.81 16.01 17.27
C ALA A 110 -37.29 17.40 17.75
N GLY A 111 -38.57 17.74 17.51
CA GLY A 111 -39.30 18.93 18.01
C GLY A 111 -39.25 20.11 17.04
N ASN A 112 -40.34 20.76 16.63
CA ASN A 112 -41.66 20.99 17.23
C ASN A 112 -42.70 21.14 16.11
#